data_AF-A0A7L3AW35-F1
#
_entry.id   AF-A0A7L3AW35-F1
#
_cell.length_a   1.000
_cell.length_b   1.000
_cell.length_c   1.000
_cell.angle_alpha   90.00
_cell.angle_beta   90.00
_cell.angle_gamma   90.00
#
_symmetry.space_group_name_H-M   'P 1'
#
loop_
_entity.id
_entity.type
_entity.pdbx_description
1 polymer ?
#
loop_
_entity_poly.entity_id
_entity_poly.type
_entity_poly.pdbx_seq_one_letter_code
_entity_poly.pdbx_strand_id
1 'polypeptide(L)'
;TAENLAAKYNITREDCDRYALKTQQRCKAAQDAGYFNAEMAPIEVKTKKGKESMQKDEHPKPQTTLEQLAKLPPVFKKDGTVTAGNASGVCDGAGAVIIASESALKKHSLTPLARIVAYHSAGCDPSIMGIGPVPAITEVLKKAGLTLKDMDLVEVNEAFAPQYLAVEKALGLDPEKTNVNGGAIAIGHPLGASGSRITAHLVHELRRRGGKYAVGSACIGGGQGIALLIENTA
;
A
#
# COMPACT_ATOMS: atom_id res chain seq x y z
N THR A 1 -5.37 0.81 -18.22
CA THR A 1 -4.45 1.74 -17.52
C THR A 1 -3.17 1.03 -17.09
N ALA A 2 -3.26 -0.04 -16.28
CA ALA A 2 -2.09 -0.83 -15.85
C ALA A 2 -1.27 -1.40 -17.02
N GLU A 3 -1.91 -2.00 -18.03
CA GLU A 3 -1.25 -2.47 -19.26
C GLU A 3 -0.56 -1.34 -20.05
N ASN A 4 -1.12 -0.12 -20.03
CA ASN A 4 -0.50 1.04 -20.69
C ASN A 4 0.78 1.46 -19.96
N LEU A 5 0.79 1.39 -18.62
CA LEU A 5 1.99 1.61 -17.83
C LEU A 5 3.02 0.50 -18.06
N ALA A 6 2.59 -0.75 -18.14
CA ALA A 6 3.47 -1.86 -18.44
C ALA A 6 4.23 -1.64 -19.76
N ALA A 7 3.49 -1.29 -20.82
CA ALA A 7 4.08 -0.96 -22.11
C ALA A 7 4.99 0.27 -22.06
N LYS A 8 4.55 1.36 -21.42
CA LYS A 8 5.30 2.63 -21.37
C LYS A 8 6.62 2.51 -20.60
N TYR A 9 6.64 1.72 -19.53
CA TYR A 9 7.81 1.57 -18.66
C TYR A 9 8.62 0.29 -18.94
N ASN A 10 8.27 -0.46 -19.99
CA ASN A 10 8.87 -1.74 -20.37
C ASN A 10 8.87 -2.74 -19.20
N ILE A 11 7.73 -2.87 -18.52
CA ILE A 11 7.53 -3.82 -17.43
C ILE A 11 6.97 -5.11 -18.02
N THR A 12 7.68 -6.21 -17.80
CA THR A 12 7.31 -7.50 -18.34
C THR A 12 6.29 -8.21 -17.44
N ARG A 13 5.64 -9.25 -17.98
CA ARG A 13 4.82 -10.17 -17.20
C ARG A 13 5.60 -10.82 -16.06
N GLU A 14 6.85 -11.18 -16.33
CA GLU A 14 7.72 -11.81 -15.35
C GLU A 14 8.07 -10.87 -14.19
N ASP A 15 8.34 -9.59 -14.47
CA ASP A 15 8.56 -8.57 -13.43
C ASP A 15 7.33 -8.46 -12.51
N CYS A 16 6.14 -8.47 -13.11
CA CYS A 16 4.87 -8.37 -12.39
C CYS A 16 4.65 -9.58 -11.47
N ASP A 17 4.92 -10.79 -11.96
CA ASP A 17 4.76 -12.02 -11.18
C ASP A 17 5.83 -12.16 -10.09
N ARG A 18 7.07 -11.74 -10.35
CA ARG A 18 8.13 -11.66 -9.31
C ARG A 18 7.75 -10.69 -8.21
N TYR A 19 7.20 -9.52 -8.56
CA TYR A 19 6.71 -8.56 -7.57
C TYR A 19 5.54 -9.13 -6.76
N ALA A 20 4.56 -9.76 -7.42
CA ALA A 20 3.43 -10.40 -6.76
C ALA A 20 3.85 -11.51 -5.78
N LEU A 21 4.88 -12.29 -6.12
CA LEU A 21 5.46 -13.26 -5.20
C LEU A 21 6.11 -12.56 -3.99
N LYS A 22 6.90 -11.50 -4.23
CA LYS A 22 7.60 -10.74 -3.18
C LYS A 22 6.61 -10.18 -2.14
N THR A 23 5.51 -9.56 -2.58
CA THR A 23 4.49 -9.00 -1.68
C THR A 23 3.75 -10.08 -0.88
N GLN A 24 3.46 -11.25 -1.47
CA GLN A 24 2.90 -12.40 -0.74
C GLN A 24 3.86 -12.91 0.35
N GLN A 25 5.16 -13.01 0.04
CA GLN A 25 6.19 -13.43 0.99
C GLN A 25 6.36 -12.44 2.14
N ARG A 26 6.39 -11.13 1.84
CA ARG A 26 6.47 -10.07 2.85
C ARG A 26 5.24 -10.06 3.76
N CYS A 27 4.05 -10.19 3.19
CA CYS A 27 2.81 -10.30 3.95
C CYS A 27 2.84 -11.50 4.91
N LYS A 28 3.24 -12.68 4.41
CA LYS A 28 3.38 -13.87 5.26
C LYS A 28 4.35 -13.65 6.42
N ALA A 29 5.54 -13.09 6.13
CA ALA A 29 6.53 -12.82 7.15
C ALA A 29 6.03 -11.81 8.21
N ALA A 30 5.34 -10.74 7.79
CA ALA A 30 4.78 -9.75 8.69
C ALA A 30 3.62 -10.30 9.53
N GLN A 31 2.77 -11.15 8.96
CA GLN A 31 1.71 -11.85 9.70
C GLN A 31 2.29 -12.80 10.75
N ASP A 32 3.30 -13.60 10.40
CA ASP A 32 3.95 -14.52 11.33
C ASP A 32 4.67 -13.80 12.47
N ALA A 33 5.30 -12.67 12.16
CA ALA A 33 6.00 -11.83 13.13
C ALA A 33 5.06 -10.92 13.94
N GLY A 34 3.75 -10.93 13.65
CA GLY A 34 2.74 -10.17 14.38
C GLY A 34 2.80 -8.66 14.15
N TYR A 35 3.33 -8.19 13.02
CA TYR A 35 3.50 -6.76 12.76
C TYR A 35 2.17 -6.02 12.60
N PHE A 36 1.12 -6.73 12.16
CA PHE A 36 -0.24 -6.18 12.03
C PHE A 36 -1.04 -6.20 13.35
N ASN A 37 -0.51 -6.76 14.44
CA ASN A 37 -1.29 -6.94 15.67
C ASN A 37 -1.74 -5.60 16.29
N ALA A 38 -0.92 -4.56 16.16
CA ALA A 38 -1.21 -3.25 16.75
C ALA A 38 -2.25 -2.43 15.97
N GLU A 39 -2.46 -2.75 14.69
CA GLU A 39 -3.39 -2.03 13.80
C GLU A 39 -4.72 -2.77 13.58
N MET A 40 -4.77 -4.07 13.90
CA MET A 40 -5.94 -4.91 13.65
C MET A 40 -7.09 -4.62 14.63
N ALA A 41 -8.31 -4.50 14.10
CA ALA A 41 -9.53 -4.39 14.88
C ALA A 41 -10.38 -5.66 14.69
N PRO A 42 -10.34 -6.64 15.62
CA PRO A 42 -11.04 -7.92 15.45
C PRO A 42 -12.55 -7.75 15.29
N ILE A 43 -13.14 -8.52 14.38
CA ILE A 43 -14.58 -8.53 14.09
C ILE A 43 -15.14 -9.92 14.39
N GLU A 44 -16.27 -9.99 15.10
CA GLU A 44 -16.99 -11.26 15.27
C GLU A 44 -17.73 -11.61 13.97
N VAL A 45 -17.45 -12.78 13.40
CA VAL A 45 -18.11 -13.31 12.20
C VAL A 45 -18.86 -14.61 12.51
N LYS A 46 -19.88 -14.91 11.72
CA LYS A 46 -20.59 -16.19 11.79
C LYS A 46 -20.01 -17.16 10.77
N THR A 47 -19.54 -18.31 11.24
CA THR A 47 -19.12 -19.44 10.41
C THR A 47 -20.12 -20.58 10.55
N LYS A 48 -19.94 -21.65 9.75
CA LYS A 48 -20.73 -22.89 9.92
C LYS A 48 -20.51 -23.56 11.30
N LYS A 49 -19.42 -23.24 11.99
CA LYS A 49 -19.06 -23.79 13.31
C LYS A 49 -19.49 -22.91 14.48
N GLY A 50 -20.01 -21.71 14.23
CA GLY A 50 -20.45 -20.77 15.25
C GLY A 50 -19.87 -19.37 15.05
N LYS A 51 -19.81 -18.59 16.13
CA LYS A 51 -19.19 -17.27 16.13
C LYS A 51 -17.67 -17.42 16.26
N GLU A 52 -16.92 -16.73 15.42
CA GLU A 52 -15.44 -16.72 15.44
C GLU A 52 -14.93 -15.28 15.35
N SER A 53 -13.77 -15.01 15.93
CA SER A 53 -13.11 -13.70 15.82
C SER A 53 -12.23 -13.65 14.58
N MET A 54 -12.61 -12.83 13.60
CA MET A 54 -11.82 -12.53 12.41
C MET A 54 -10.83 -11.40 12.75
N GLN A 55 -9.55 -11.73 12.75
CA GLN A 55 -8.44 -10.83 13.12
C GLN A 55 -7.20 -11.03 12.23
N LYS A 56 -7.39 -11.68 11.08
CA LYS A 56 -6.35 -11.94 10.08
C LYS A 56 -6.95 -11.68 8.71
N ASP A 57 -6.18 -11.09 7.82
CA ASP A 57 -6.57 -10.94 6.42
C ASP A 57 -6.76 -12.33 5.80
N GLU A 58 -7.88 -12.51 5.08
CA GLU A 58 -8.21 -13.78 4.42
C GLU A 58 -7.68 -13.88 2.99
N HIS A 59 -7.33 -12.73 2.38
CA HIS A 59 -6.88 -12.66 0.98
C HIS A 59 -5.47 -13.24 0.72
N PRO A 60 -4.49 -13.14 1.64
CA PRO A 60 -3.14 -13.63 1.41
C PRO A 60 -3.09 -15.10 0.99
N LYS A 61 -2.22 -15.40 0.02
CA LYS A 61 -1.97 -16.75 -0.51
C LYS A 61 -0.53 -17.13 -0.21
N PRO A 62 -0.20 -17.54 1.03
CA PRO A 62 1.18 -17.70 1.48
C PRO A 62 1.95 -18.84 0.80
N GLN A 63 1.24 -19.72 0.09
CA GLN A 63 1.84 -20.83 -0.69
C GLN A 63 2.05 -20.46 -2.17
N THR A 64 1.96 -19.17 -2.51
CA THR A 64 2.17 -18.69 -3.89
C THR A 64 3.57 -19.04 -4.35
N THR A 65 3.68 -19.54 -5.58
CA THR A 65 4.94 -19.83 -6.28
C THR A 65 4.97 -19.12 -7.62
N LEU A 66 6.18 -18.86 -8.15
CA LEU A 66 6.32 -18.18 -9.44
C LEU A 66 5.73 -19.03 -10.58
N GLU A 67 5.82 -20.36 -10.47
CA GLU A 67 5.27 -21.32 -11.42
C GLU A 67 3.74 -21.28 -11.45
N GLN A 68 3.09 -21.08 -10.30
CA GLN A 68 1.64 -20.89 -10.23
C GLN A 68 1.24 -19.56 -10.86
N LEU A 69 1.96 -18.48 -10.56
CA LEU A 69 1.69 -17.16 -11.11
C LEU A 69 1.84 -17.16 -12.64
N ALA A 70 2.91 -17.74 -13.18
CA ALA A 70 3.19 -17.79 -14.62
C ALA A 70 2.09 -18.52 -15.41
N LYS A 71 1.40 -19.50 -14.81
CA LYS A 71 0.30 -20.25 -15.44
C LYS A 71 -1.01 -19.46 -15.55
N LEU A 72 -1.13 -18.34 -14.83
CA LEU A 72 -2.37 -17.56 -14.85
C LEU A 72 -2.53 -16.84 -16.19
N PRO A 73 -3.72 -16.90 -16.82
CA PRO A 73 -3.99 -16.19 -18.05
C PRO A 73 -4.10 -14.67 -17.79
N PRO A 74 -3.71 -13.84 -18.76
CA PRO A 74 -3.97 -12.41 -18.68
C PRO A 74 -5.48 -12.13 -18.73
N VAL A 75 -5.93 -11.14 -17.96
CA VAL A 75 -7.37 -10.89 -17.73
C VAL A 75 -7.92 -9.78 -18.63
N PHE A 76 -7.14 -8.72 -18.88
CA PHE A 76 -7.66 -7.49 -19.52
C PHE A 76 -7.26 -7.33 -20.98
N LYS A 77 -6.19 -7.97 -21.42
CA LYS A 77 -5.64 -7.85 -22.78
C LYS A 77 -5.05 -9.19 -23.20
N LYS A 78 -5.28 -9.59 -24.45
CA LYS A 78 -4.57 -10.73 -25.03
C LYS A 78 -3.06 -10.47 -24.99
N ASP A 79 -2.30 -11.45 -24.49
CA ASP A 79 -0.85 -11.35 -24.29
C ASP A 79 -0.44 -10.17 -23.37
N GLY A 80 -1.34 -9.77 -22.45
CA GLY A 80 -1.11 -8.74 -21.44
C GLY A 80 -0.27 -9.23 -20.25
N THR A 81 0.17 -8.29 -19.41
CA THR A 81 0.95 -8.59 -18.20
C THR A 81 0.09 -8.81 -16.96
N VAL A 82 -1.14 -8.29 -16.95
CA VAL A 82 -2.01 -8.31 -15.75
C VAL A 82 -2.82 -9.60 -15.65
N THR A 83 -2.70 -10.27 -14.51
CA THR A 83 -3.45 -11.48 -14.14
C THR A 83 -4.15 -11.32 -12.79
N ALA A 84 -4.97 -12.30 -12.42
CA ALA A 84 -5.55 -12.38 -11.07
C ALA A 84 -4.50 -12.61 -9.96
N GLY A 85 -3.26 -12.99 -10.29
CA GLY A 85 -2.20 -13.23 -9.31
C GLY A 85 -1.33 -12.01 -9.05
N ASN A 86 -1.32 -11.02 -9.95
CA ASN A 86 -0.49 -9.82 -9.86
C ASN A 86 -1.31 -8.50 -9.86
N ALA A 87 -2.61 -8.62 -9.61
CA ALA A 87 -3.53 -7.52 -9.33
C ALA A 87 -4.09 -7.67 -7.92
N SER A 88 -4.44 -6.57 -7.26
CA SER A 88 -5.13 -6.64 -5.97
C SER A 88 -6.52 -7.25 -6.10
N GLY A 89 -6.92 -8.06 -5.12
CA GLY A 89 -8.27 -8.58 -5.02
C GLY A 89 -9.33 -7.51 -4.70
N VAL A 90 -10.56 -7.80 -5.13
CA VAL A 90 -11.76 -7.13 -4.61
C VAL A 90 -11.99 -7.66 -3.20
N CYS A 91 -12.01 -6.77 -2.21
CA CYS A 91 -12.11 -7.14 -0.80
C CYS A 91 -12.98 -6.14 -0.04
N ASP A 92 -13.48 -6.59 1.10
CA ASP A 92 -14.22 -5.78 2.06
C ASP A 92 -13.30 -5.36 3.21
N GLY A 93 -13.46 -4.14 3.70
CA GLY A 93 -12.67 -3.63 4.81
C GLY A 93 -12.99 -2.19 5.16
N ALA A 94 -12.61 -1.80 6.38
CA ALA A 94 -12.73 -0.44 6.90
C ALA A 94 -11.44 -0.08 7.67
N GLY A 95 -11.14 1.21 7.76
CA GLY A 95 -10.04 1.72 8.58
C GLY A 95 -10.40 3.09 9.14
N ALA A 96 -10.01 3.34 10.38
CA ALA A 96 -10.27 4.59 11.08
C ALA A 96 -8.97 5.17 11.65
N VAL A 97 -8.76 6.46 11.45
CA VAL A 97 -7.63 7.22 12.01
C VAL A 97 -8.21 8.43 12.74
N ILE A 98 -7.89 8.58 14.03
CA ILE A 98 -8.29 9.74 14.81
C ILE A 98 -7.22 10.82 14.64
N ILE A 99 -7.64 11.99 14.15
CA ILE A 99 -6.79 13.18 14.02
C ILE A 99 -7.13 14.20 15.11
N ALA A 100 -6.13 14.87 15.65
CA ALA A 100 -6.29 15.87 16.69
C ALA A 100 -5.33 17.04 16.50
N SER A 101 -5.77 18.25 16.85
CA SER A 101 -4.88 19.41 16.95
C SER A 101 -4.02 19.32 18.22
N GLU A 102 -2.92 20.07 18.27
CA GLU A 102 -2.07 20.15 19.46
C GLU A 102 -2.87 20.58 20.72
N SER A 103 -3.83 21.49 20.55
CA SER A 103 -4.71 21.93 21.65
C SER A 103 -5.60 20.79 22.16
N ALA A 104 -6.11 19.94 21.27
CA ALA A 104 -6.92 18.78 21.64
C ALA A 104 -6.09 17.70 22.34
N LEU A 105 -4.84 17.49 21.90
CA LEU A 105 -3.91 16.57 22.57
C LEU A 105 -3.72 16.95 24.05
N LYS A 106 -3.46 18.24 24.33
CA LYS A 106 -3.29 18.76 25.69
C LYS A 106 -4.59 18.71 26.49
N LYS A 107 -5.71 19.15 25.90
CA LYS A 107 -7.01 19.22 26.58
C LYS A 107 -7.54 17.84 26.99
N HIS A 108 -7.29 16.81 26.18
CA HIS A 108 -7.84 15.46 26.37
C HIS A 108 -6.78 14.43 26.78
N SER A 109 -5.54 14.87 27.09
CA SER A 109 -4.43 14.00 27.47
C SER A 109 -4.19 12.84 26.50
N LEU A 110 -4.29 13.12 25.20
CA LEU A 110 -4.13 12.10 24.15
C LEU A 110 -2.65 11.86 23.85
N THR A 111 -2.30 10.61 23.56
CA THR A 111 -0.94 10.23 23.12
C THR A 111 -0.86 10.26 21.59
N PRO A 112 -0.14 11.21 20.97
CA PRO A 112 0.03 11.21 19.52
C PRO A 112 0.93 10.04 19.09
N LEU A 113 0.53 9.34 18.03
CA LEU A 113 1.33 8.25 17.45
C LEU A 113 2.25 8.72 16.33
N ALA A 114 1.80 9.72 15.57
CA ALA A 114 2.51 10.37 14.49
C ALA A 114 1.94 11.78 14.26
N ARG A 115 2.71 12.63 13.60
CA ARG A 115 2.32 13.96 13.12
C ARG A 115 2.09 13.90 11.61
N ILE A 116 0.99 14.47 11.13
CA ILE A 116 0.81 14.74 9.70
C ILE A 116 1.69 15.94 9.34
N VAL A 117 2.71 15.72 8.51
CA VAL A 117 3.64 16.78 8.08
C VAL A 117 3.05 17.56 6.91
N ALA A 118 2.60 16.84 5.88
CA ALA A 118 2.00 17.40 4.69
C ALA A 118 1.19 16.33 3.93
N TYR A 119 0.33 16.78 3.02
CA TYR A 119 -0.32 15.92 2.04
C TYR A 119 -0.41 16.64 0.68
N HIS A 120 -0.56 15.87 -0.38
CA HIS A 120 -0.77 16.40 -1.72
C HIS A 120 -1.63 15.45 -2.56
N SER A 121 -2.57 16.01 -3.32
CA SER A 121 -3.32 15.32 -4.37
C SER A 121 -2.98 15.92 -5.72
N ALA A 122 -2.73 15.09 -6.73
CA ALA A 122 -2.34 15.51 -8.06
C ALA A 122 -3.17 14.79 -9.14
N GLY A 123 -3.50 15.52 -10.21
CA GLY A 123 -4.08 14.94 -11.42
C GLY A 123 -3.00 14.34 -12.33
N CYS A 124 -3.39 13.36 -13.15
CA CYS A 124 -2.58 12.78 -14.23
C CYS A 124 -3.48 12.31 -15.37
N ASP A 125 -2.89 11.88 -16.49
CA ASP A 125 -3.66 11.33 -17.60
C ASP A 125 -4.47 10.09 -17.14
N PRO A 126 -5.82 10.09 -17.28
CA PRO A 126 -6.66 8.96 -16.93
C PRO A 126 -6.25 7.64 -17.58
N SER A 127 -5.65 7.67 -18.77
CA SER A 127 -5.18 6.50 -19.51
C SER A 127 -4.05 5.74 -18.78
N ILE A 128 -3.33 6.41 -17.89
CA ILE A 128 -2.22 5.91 -17.08
C ILE A 128 -2.37 6.30 -15.61
N MET A 129 -3.61 6.38 -15.11
CA MET A 129 -3.97 6.82 -13.75
C MET A 129 -3.10 6.24 -12.62
N GLY A 130 -2.59 5.02 -12.83
CA GLY A 130 -1.70 4.34 -11.91
C GLY A 130 -0.42 5.10 -11.54
N ILE A 131 0.00 6.07 -12.37
CA ILE A 131 1.19 6.89 -12.12
C ILE A 131 0.94 8.05 -11.17
N GLY A 132 -0.31 8.32 -10.80
CA GLY A 132 -0.70 9.43 -9.91
C GLY A 132 0.14 9.58 -8.62
N PRO A 133 0.64 8.51 -7.98
CA PRO A 133 1.55 8.63 -6.84
C PRO A 133 2.85 9.39 -7.13
N VAL A 134 3.37 9.35 -8.37
CA VAL A 134 4.62 10.04 -8.74
C VAL A 134 4.54 11.56 -8.49
N PRO A 135 3.60 12.31 -9.11
CA PRO A 135 3.47 13.73 -8.81
C PRO A 135 3.01 14.00 -7.38
N ALA A 136 2.16 13.15 -6.79
CA ALA A 136 1.68 13.34 -5.42
C ALA A 136 2.82 13.25 -4.38
N ILE A 137 3.68 12.23 -4.47
CA ILE A 137 4.85 12.05 -3.61
C ILE A 137 5.87 13.17 -3.84
N THR A 138 6.16 13.48 -5.11
CA THR A 138 7.14 14.52 -5.45
C THR A 138 6.76 15.87 -4.84
N GLU A 139 5.49 16.27 -4.97
CA GLU A 139 5.04 17.56 -4.47
C GLU A 139 4.83 17.59 -2.95
N VAL A 140 4.43 16.49 -2.29
CA VAL A 140 4.33 16.48 -0.82
C VAL A 140 5.72 16.58 -0.17
N LEU A 141 6.72 15.90 -0.72
CA LEU A 141 8.10 15.97 -0.23
C LEU A 141 8.69 17.36 -0.44
N LYS A 142 8.49 17.95 -1.63
CA LYS A 142 8.87 19.34 -1.92
C LYS A 142 8.23 20.35 -0.95
N LYS A 143 6.93 20.21 -0.68
CA LYS A 143 6.21 21.06 0.30
C LYS A 143 6.80 20.96 1.71
N ALA A 144 7.29 19.79 2.09
CA ALA A 144 7.90 19.53 3.39
C ALA A 144 9.41 19.86 3.44
N GLY A 145 10.03 20.22 2.31
CA GLY A 145 11.49 20.40 2.23
C GLY A 145 12.28 19.11 2.43
N LEU A 146 11.67 17.96 2.10
CA LEU A 146 12.26 16.63 2.26
C LEU A 146 12.50 15.97 0.89
N THR A 147 13.22 14.86 0.90
CA THR A 147 13.51 14.01 -0.24
C THR A 147 13.11 12.56 0.04
N LEU A 148 13.10 11.72 -1.00
CA LEU A 148 12.87 10.28 -0.82
C LEU A 148 13.91 9.61 0.09
N LYS A 149 15.14 10.16 0.17
CA LYS A 149 16.19 9.62 1.04
C LYS A 149 15.88 9.77 2.52
N ASP A 150 15.08 10.79 2.87
CA ASP A 150 14.65 11.05 4.24
C ASP A 150 13.54 10.10 4.70
N MET A 151 12.94 9.34 3.77
CA MET A 151 11.89 8.37 4.10
C MET A 151 12.52 7.09 4.64
N ASP A 152 12.06 6.66 5.81
CA ASP A 152 12.37 5.35 6.37
C ASP A 152 11.41 4.28 5.83
N LEU A 153 10.19 4.69 5.49
CA LEU A 153 9.16 3.84 4.90
C LEU A 153 8.40 4.55 3.78
N VAL A 154 8.08 3.80 2.74
CA VAL A 154 7.22 4.23 1.64
C VAL A 154 6.12 3.19 1.45
N GLU A 155 4.88 3.63 1.30
CA GLU A 155 3.78 2.80 0.83
C GLU A 155 3.23 3.35 -0.47
N VAL A 156 3.21 2.51 -1.50
CA VAL A 156 2.50 2.75 -2.75
C VAL A 156 1.48 1.62 -2.89
N ASN A 157 0.18 1.97 -2.82
CA ASN A 157 -0.87 0.97 -2.92
C ASN A 157 -0.74 0.12 -4.19
N GLU A 158 -0.79 -1.21 -4.02
CA GLU A 158 -0.54 -2.19 -5.08
C GLU A 158 -1.82 -2.53 -5.86
N ALA A 159 -2.46 -1.55 -6.49
CA ALA A 159 -3.67 -1.83 -7.28
C ALA A 159 -3.39 -2.88 -8.38
N PHE A 160 -2.23 -2.72 -9.05
CA PHE A 160 -1.71 -3.67 -10.02
C PHE A 160 -0.18 -3.67 -9.95
N ALA A 161 0.47 -4.83 -10.07
CA ALA A 161 1.93 -4.93 -10.10
C ALA A 161 2.60 -4.01 -11.14
N PRO A 162 2.17 -3.94 -12.42
CA PRO A 162 2.79 -3.02 -13.38
C PRO A 162 2.56 -1.55 -13.06
N GLN A 163 1.50 -1.21 -12.32
CA GLN A 163 1.29 0.16 -11.84
C GLN A 163 2.29 0.49 -10.72
N TYR A 164 2.43 -0.38 -9.73
CA TYR A 164 3.43 -0.22 -8.67
C TYR A 164 4.85 -0.10 -9.24
N LEU A 165 5.24 -1.03 -10.12
CA LEU A 165 6.58 -1.08 -10.72
C LEU A 165 6.87 0.17 -11.56
N ALA A 166 5.86 0.75 -12.21
CA ALA A 166 6.01 2.02 -12.92
C ALA A 166 6.31 3.19 -11.96
N VAL A 167 5.64 3.24 -10.80
CA VAL A 167 5.92 4.24 -9.75
C VAL A 167 7.30 4.03 -9.14
N GLU A 168 7.64 2.77 -8.80
CA GLU A 168 8.95 2.38 -8.27
C GLU A 168 10.07 2.86 -9.18
N LYS A 169 9.98 2.55 -10.48
CA LYS A 169 10.96 2.95 -11.50
C LYS A 169 11.03 4.46 -11.71
N ALA A 170 9.88 5.15 -11.72
CA ALA A 170 9.82 6.59 -11.97
C ALA A 170 10.40 7.43 -10.81
N LEU A 171 10.19 6.97 -9.57
CA LEU A 171 10.70 7.66 -8.37
C LEU A 171 12.06 7.14 -7.90
N GLY A 172 12.52 5.99 -8.41
CA GLY A 172 13.71 5.32 -7.90
C GLY A 172 13.54 4.87 -6.45
N LEU A 173 12.38 4.29 -6.13
CA LEU A 173 12.07 3.85 -4.77
C LEU A 173 13.02 2.73 -4.33
N ASP A 174 13.45 2.78 -3.08
CA ASP A 174 14.20 1.68 -2.46
C ASP A 174 13.23 0.53 -2.12
N PRO A 175 13.36 -0.65 -2.74
CA PRO A 175 12.46 -1.76 -2.49
C PRO A 175 12.50 -2.23 -1.03
N GLU A 176 13.60 -2.01 -0.30
CA GLU A 176 13.76 -2.44 1.11
C GLU A 176 13.09 -1.48 2.10
N LYS A 177 12.68 -0.30 1.63
CA LYS A 177 11.86 0.66 2.38
C LYS A 177 10.43 0.77 1.87
N THR A 178 10.12 0.17 0.73
CA THR A 178 8.82 0.30 0.06
C THR A 178 7.98 -0.96 0.22
N ASN A 179 6.75 -0.82 0.71
CA ASN A 179 5.80 -1.93 0.94
C ASN A 179 6.46 -3.11 1.70
N VAL A 180 7.11 -2.79 2.82
CA VAL A 180 8.03 -3.71 3.51
C VAL A 180 7.33 -4.93 4.13
N ASN A 181 6.03 -4.83 4.39
CA ASN A 181 5.20 -5.89 4.97
C ASN A 181 4.19 -6.44 3.95
N GLY A 182 4.41 -6.19 2.66
CA GLY A 182 3.47 -6.54 1.59
C GLY A 182 2.37 -5.49 1.46
N GLY A 183 1.54 -5.66 0.43
CA GLY A 183 0.51 -4.69 0.09
C GLY A 183 -0.70 -5.34 -0.58
N ALA A 184 -1.48 -4.53 -1.30
CA ALA A 184 -2.83 -4.88 -1.75
C ALA A 184 -2.92 -6.09 -2.69
N ILE A 185 -1.84 -6.53 -3.35
CA ILE A 185 -1.85 -7.80 -4.08
C ILE A 185 -1.99 -8.99 -3.12
N ALA A 186 -1.41 -8.88 -1.92
CA ALA A 186 -1.52 -9.89 -0.88
C ALA A 186 -2.77 -9.72 -0.01
N ILE A 187 -3.03 -8.53 0.52
CA ILE A 187 -4.09 -8.28 1.51
C ILE A 187 -5.39 -7.70 0.93
N GLY A 188 -5.42 -7.41 -0.37
CA GLY A 188 -6.60 -6.89 -1.06
C GLY A 188 -6.72 -5.37 -1.08
N HIS A 189 -7.68 -4.87 -1.85
CA HIS A 189 -7.91 -3.44 -2.07
C HIS A 189 -9.37 -3.03 -1.84
N PRO A 190 -9.83 -2.90 -0.57
CA PRO A 190 -11.10 -2.26 -0.27
C PRO A 190 -11.00 -0.76 -0.60
N LEU A 191 -11.61 -0.35 -1.72
CA LEU A 191 -11.34 0.95 -2.39
C LEU A 191 -11.33 2.14 -1.42
N GLY A 192 -12.43 2.35 -0.70
CA GLY A 192 -12.58 3.49 0.22
C GLY A 192 -11.75 3.38 1.51
N ALA A 193 -11.33 2.18 1.89
CA ALA A 193 -10.63 1.93 3.16
C ALA A 193 -9.10 1.82 3.00
N SER A 194 -8.61 1.59 1.79
CA SER A 194 -7.18 1.29 1.56
C SER A 194 -6.26 2.43 1.97
N GLY A 195 -6.67 3.69 1.79
CA GLY A 195 -5.90 4.84 2.28
C GLY A 195 -5.77 4.85 3.81
N SER A 196 -6.87 4.58 4.52
CA SER A 196 -6.86 4.47 5.99
C SER A 196 -6.02 3.29 6.46
N ARG A 197 -6.14 2.13 5.79
CA ARG A 197 -5.35 0.92 6.07
C ARG A 197 -3.85 1.19 5.93
N ILE A 198 -3.42 1.78 4.81
CA ILE A 198 -2.02 2.15 4.58
C ILE A 198 -1.53 3.13 5.64
N THR A 199 -2.35 4.13 5.97
CA THR A 199 -1.97 5.14 6.97
C THR A 199 -1.79 4.52 8.35
N ALA A 200 -2.72 3.67 8.79
CA ALA A 200 -2.59 2.94 10.04
C ALA A 200 -1.30 2.09 10.04
N HIS A 201 -1.09 1.31 8.97
CA HIS A 201 0.08 0.47 8.84
C HIS A 201 1.39 1.25 8.96
N LEU A 202 1.53 2.35 8.20
CA LEU A 202 2.73 3.19 8.25
C LEU A 202 2.97 3.76 9.64
N VAL A 203 1.94 4.21 10.36
CA VAL A 203 2.09 4.74 11.73
C VAL A 203 2.63 3.64 12.66
N HIS A 204 2.07 2.44 12.62
CA HIS A 204 2.49 1.35 13.49
C HIS A 204 3.88 0.80 13.12
N GLU A 205 4.14 0.60 11.83
CA GLU A 205 5.42 0.06 11.35
C GLU A 205 6.57 1.06 11.52
N LEU A 206 6.34 2.35 11.26
CA LEU A 206 7.36 3.39 11.46
C LEU A 206 7.80 3.46 12.93
N ARG A 207 6.83 3.40 13.86
CA ARG A 207 7.09 3.33 15.29
C ARG A 207 7.83 2.06 15.69
N ARG A 208 7.38 0.89 15.19
CA ARG A 208 8.02 -0.40 15.48
C ARG A 208 9.49 -0.42 15.03
N ARG A 209 9.81 0.24 13.92
CA ARG A 209 11.18 0.37 13.39
C ARG A 209 12.01 1.47 14.04
N GLY A 210 11.39 2.37 14.82
CA GLY A 210 12.06 3.57 15.31
C GLY A 210 12.46 4.55 14.19
N GLY A 211 11.75 4.52 13.06
CA GLY A 211 11.99 5.44 11.95
C GLY A 211 11.37 6.82 12.23
N LYS A 212 11.77 7.80 11.43
CA LYS A 212 11.37 9.20 11.56
C LYS A 212 10.27 9.59 10.59
N TYR A 213 10.44 9.34 9.28
CA TYR A 213 9.47 9.77 8.27
C TYR A 213 8.95 8.61 7.43
N ALA A 214 7.66 8.67 7.09
CA ALA A 214 7.06 7.77 6.12
C ALA A 214 6.09 8.50 5.19
N VAL A 215 5.99 8.02 3.94
CA VAL A 215 5.00 8.52 2.98
C VAL A 215 4.12 7.39 2.48
N GLY A 216 2.81 7.55 2.63
CA GLY A 216 1.80 6.64 2.09
C GLY A 216 1.11 7.26 0.89
N SER A 217 0.86 6.46 -0.14
CA SER A 217 0.29 6.95 -1.40
C SER A 217 -0.60 5.94 -2.10
N ALA A 218 -1.50 6.44 -2.94
CA ALA A 218 -2.36 5.61 -3.79
C ALA A 218 -2.63 6.29 -5.12
N CYS A 219 -2.71 5.49 -6.18
CA CYS A 219 -3.32 5.90 -7.44
C CYS A 219 -4.84 5.93 -7.31
N ILE A 220 -5.51 6.75 -8.12
CA ILE A 220 -6.95 6.95 -8.05
C ILE A 220 -7.52 6.88 -9.47
N GLY A 221 -8.54 6.02 -9.63
CA GLY A 221 -9.27 5.85 -10.89
C GLY A 221 -9.77 7.19 -11.43
N GLY A 222 -9.71 7.37 -12.74
CA GLY A 222 -10.03 8.65 -13.39
C GLY A 222 -8.84 9.62 -13.51
N GLY A 223 -7.64 9.25 -13.06
CA GLY A 223 -6.41 10.01 -13.35
C GLY A 223 -5.99 10.92 -12.20
N GLN A 224 -5.87 10.39 -11.00
CA GLN A 224 -5.37 11.15 -9.84
C GLN A 224 -4.42 10.30 -8.99
N GLY A 225 -3.73 10.95 -8.06
CA GLY A 225 -3.01 10.29 -6.97
C GLY A 225 -2.98 11.16 -5.74
N ILE A 226 -2.76 10.54 -4.59
CA ILE A 226 -2.65 11.21 -3.29
C ILE A 226 -1.45 10.67 -2.53
N ALA A 227 -0.78 11.54 -1.77
CA ALA A 227 0.28 11.17 -0.85
C ALA A 227 0.10 11.88 0.50
N LEU A 228 0.36 11.16 1.60
CA LEU A 228 0.34 11.63 2.97
C LEU A 228 1.72 11.38 3.59
N LEU A 229 2.36 12.43 4.06
CA LEU A 229 3.64 12.37 4.75
C LEU A 229 3.41 12.47 6.26
N ILE A 230 3.95 11.49 6.99
CA ILE A 230 3.87 11.42 8.45
C ILE A 230 5.27 11.43 9.07
N GLU A 231 5.34 11.95 10.31
CA GLU A 231 6.53 11.94 11.16
C GLU A 231 6.21 11.20 12.46
N ASN A 232 7.10 10.31 12.89
CA ASN A 232 6.98 9.63 14.16
C ASN A 232 7.16 10.62 15.33
N THR A 233 6.33 10.50 16.36
CA THR A 233 6.36 11.35 17.57
C THR A 233 7.01 10.69 18.77
N ALA A 234 7.40 9.41 18.66
CA ALA A 234 8.13 8.68 19.72
C ALA A 234 9.62 9.07 19.77
#